data_AF-X6LBZ1-F1
#
_entry.id   AF-X6LBZ1-F1
#
_cell.length_a   1.000
_cell.length_b   1.000
_cell.length_c   1.000
_cell.angle_alpha   90.00
_cell.angle_beta   90.00
_cell.angle_gamma   90.00
#
_symmetry.space_group_name_H-M   'P 1'
#
loop_
_entity.id
_entity.type
_entity.pdbx_description
1 polymer ?
#
loop_
_entity_poly.entity_id
_entity_poly.type
_entity_poly.pdbx_seq_one_letter_code
_entity_poly.pdbx_strand_id
1 'polypeptide(L)'
;EQNIKLENNKWRDFKFGVYLLGDYNILTVNCDLDMGHLKLKTSHLWIAKTCYISCSKLGYPSEKGPGKGENGSKELRGGGGASYGTKGRTFNFVNSHGKNGQLYGENTLLKEIHFGSGGGRAKYKSYPLKGGNGGGIIEIIVQQQIINDGCIECDGDCGICMSYLGGLKNVGAGGGSGGSILIVVQAPSNVPQKFGVINCLGRGRAGHGRIAIYTRCNMRYRSISAMPSCYLSSLIPKEEFIMKRDRNVLQTSNN
;
A
#
# COMPACT_ATOMS: atom_id res chain seq x y z
N GLU A 1 4.78 -20.10 -8.95
CA GLU A 1 4.10 -18.85 -8.61
C GLU A 1 2.78 -18.79 -9.35
N GLN A 2 1.66 -18.63 -8.64
CA GLN A 2 0.33 -18.53 -9.24
C GLN A 2 -0.32 -17.22 -8.82
N ASN A 3 -0.74 -16.43 -9.81
CA ASN A 3 -1.44 -15.18 -9.58
C ASN A 3 -2.95 -15.41 -9.65
N ILE A 4 -3.63 -15.26 -8.50
CA ILE A 4 -5.08 -15.34 -8.36
C ILE A 4 -5.60 -13.90 -8.37
N LYS A 5 -6.30 -13.52 -9.44
CA LYS A 5 -6.78 -12.14 -9.62
C LYS A 5 -8.28 -12.05 -9.32
N LEU A 6 -8.67 -11.12 -8.46
CA LEU A 6 -10.06 -10.73 -8.23
C LEU A 6 -10.43 -9.48 -9.05
N GLU A 7 -11.73 -9.22 -9.19
CA GLU A 7 -12.22 -7.97 -9.80
C GLU A 7 -11.80 -6.77 -8.94
N ASN A 8 -11.29 -5.73 -9.58
CA ASN A 8 -10.85 -4.52 -8.91
C ASN A 8 -12.03 -3.75 -8.30
N ASN A 9 -11.83 -3.17 -7.12
CA ASN A 9 -12.77 -2.28 -6.45
C ASN A 9 -14.17 -2.89 -6.19
N LYS A 10 -14.29 -4.22 -6.16
CA LYS A 10 -15.55 -4.92 -5.92
C LYS A 10 -15.42 -5.91 -4.78
N TRP A 11 -16.35 -5.86 -3.83
CA TRP A 11 -16.43 -6.82 -2.75
C TRP A 11 -16.64 -8.23 -3.29
N ARG A 12 -15.75 -9.15 -2.89
CA ARG A 12 -15.93 -10.60 -3.04
C ARG A 12 -16.23 -11.22 -1.70
N ASP A 13 -17.37 -11.91 -1.61
CA ASP A 13 -17.83 -12.56 -0.38
C ASP A 13 -17.66 -14.08 -0.51
N PHE A 14 -16.76 -14.64 0.30
CA PHE A 14 -16.46 -16.07 0.37
C PHE A 14 -17.00 -16.66 1.67
N LYS A 15 -18.16 -17.32 1.57
CA LYS A 15 -18.89 -17.90 2.72
C LYS A 15 -18.11 -18.95 3.50
N PHE A 16 -17.21 -19.67 2.84
CA PHE A 16 -16.52 -20.83 3.40
C PHE A 16 -15.06 -20.58 3.74
N GLY A 17 -14.55 -19.37 3.48
CA GLY A 17 -13.16 -19.04 3.73
C GLY A 17 -12.37 -18.79 2.45
N VAL A 18 -11.19 -18.20 2.63
CA VAL A 18 -10.14 -18.09 1.63
C VAL A 18 -8.90 -18.73 2.22
N TYR A 19 -8.36 -19.71 1.50
CA TYR A 19 -7.21 -20.50 1.91
C TYR A 19 -6.14 -20.41 0.82
N LEU A 20 -5.13 -19.58 1.05
CA LEU A 20 -3.97 -19.47 0.18
C LEU A 20 -2.93 -20.48 0.67
N LEU A 21 -2.95 -21.66 0.06
CA LEU A 21 -2.12 -22.82 0.41
C LEU A 21 -1.22 -23.19 -0.76
N GLY A 22 -0.13 -23.92 -0.49
CA GLY A 22 0.89 -24.25 -1.49
C GLY A 22 1.97 -23.17 -1.58
N ASP A 23 2.75 -23.20 -2.65
CA ASP A 23 3.95 -22.38 -2.78
C ASP A 23 3.77 -21.20 -3.73
N TYR A 24 4.03 -19.99 -3.20
CA TYR A 24 4.08 -18.75 -3.98
C TYR A 24 2.75 -18.42 -4.68
N ASN A 25 1.64 -18.62 -3.98
CA ASN A 25 0.34 -18.16 -4.43
C ASN A 25 0.12 -16.70 -4.01
N ILE A 26 -0.24 -15.86 -4.98
CA ILE A 26 -0.44 -14.42 -4.78
C ILE A 26 -1.88 -14.09 -5.11
N LEU A 27 -2.63 -13.63 -4.11
CA LEU A 27 -3.96 -13.05 -4.29
C LEU A 27 -3.81 -11.54 -4.55
N THR A 28 -4.31 -11.09 -5.70
CA THR A 28 -4.25 -9.68 -6.10
C THR A 28 -5.52 -9.31 -6.89
N VAL A 29 -5.54 -8.12 -7.48
CA VAL A 29 -6.65 -7.62 -8.31
C VAL A 29 -6.25 -7.50 -9.78
N ASN A 30 -7.22 -7.60 -10.68
CA ASN A 30 -7.01 -7.33 -12.10
C ASN A 30 -7.06 -5.81 -12.35
N CYS A 31 -5.91 -5.20 -12.65
CA CYS A 31 -5.77 -3.75 -12.84
C CYS A 31 -5.25 -3.45 -14.24
N ASP A 32 -6.15 -3.41 -15.22
CA ASP A 32 -5.74 -3.14 -16.61
C ASP A 32 -5.36 -1.66 -16.82
N LEU A 33 -6.12 -0.73 -16.23
CA LEU A 33 -5.86 0.72 -16.34
C LEU A 33 -6.04 1.51 -15.02
N ASP A 34 -6.66 0.89 -14.01
CA ASP A 34 -7.02 1.54 -12.75
C ASP A 34 -6.06 1.20 -11.61
N MET A 35 -6.14 1.98 -10.53
CA MET A 35 -5.44 1.68 -9.28
C MET A 35 -6.06 0.45 -8.60
N GLY A 36 -5.22 -0.39 -8.00
CA GLY A 36 -5.62 -1.65 -7.38
C GLY A 36 -6.21 -1.48 -6.00
N HIS A 37 -7.46 -1.89 -5.86
CA HIS A 37 -8.26 -1.88 -4.64
C HIS A 37 -8.88 -3.26 -4.43
N LEU A 38 -8.23 -4.08 -3.61
CA LEU A 38 -8.71 -5.38 -3.21
C LEU A 38 -9.75 -5.26 -2.08
N LYS A 39 -10.93 -5.86 -2.28
CA LYS A 39 -12.00 -5.92 -1.29
C LYS A 39 -12.46 -7.35 -1.07
N LEU A 40 -12.14 -7.87 0.10
CA LEU A 40 -12.35 -9.28 0.43
C LEU A 40 -13.17 -9.41 1.70
N LYS A 41 -14.32 -10.07 1.61
CA LYS A 41 -15.08 -10.55 2.76
C LYS A 41 -15.02 -12.08 2.79
N THR A 42 -14.73 -12.63 3.96
CA THR A 42 -14.60 -14.07 4.11
C THR A 42 -14.92 -14.53 5.52
N SER A 43 -15.41 -15.76 5.67
CA SER A 43 -15.60 -16.35 7.00
C SER A 43 -14.25 -16.61 7.69
N HIS A 44 -13.33 -17.25 6.97
CA HIS A 44 -11.99 -17.64 7.42
C HIS A 44 -10.95 -17.11 6.44
N LEU A 45 -9.78 -16.75 6.94
CA LEU A 45 -8.64 -16.39 6.11
C LEU A 45 -7.40 -17.14 6.58
N TRP A 46 -6.86 -17.99 5.72
CA TRP A 46 -5.57 -18.62 5.94
C TRP A 46 -4.61 -18.27 4.81
N ILE A 47 -3.45 -17.72 5.18
CA ILE A 47 -2.35 -17.41 4.27
C ILE A 47 -1.14 -18.23 4.72
N ALA A 48 -0.73 -19.22 3.93
CA ALA A 48 0.46 -20.02 4.21
C ALA A 48 1.76 -19.20 4.06
N LYS A 49 2.87 -19.70 4.62
CA LYS A 49 4.14 -18.97 4.80
C LYS A 49 4.73 -18.34 3.52
N THR A 50 4.56 -18.99 2.38
CA THR A 50 5.07 -18.54 1.07
C THR A 50 4.00 -17.87 0.22
N CYS A 51 2.80 -17.62 0.77
CA CYS A 51 1.67 -17.00 0.08
C CYS A 51 1.52 -15.52 0.44
N TYR A 52 0.90 -14.78 -0.47
CA TYR A 52 0.80 -13.32 -0.40
C TYR A 52 -0.62 -12.86 -0.73
N ILE A 53 -1.07 -11.83 -0.04
CA ILE A 53 -2.11 -10.93 -0.53
C ILE A 53 -1.42 -9.61 -0.87
N SER A 54 -1.37 -9.22 -2.14
CA SER A 54 -0.57 -8.07 -2.57
C SER A 54 -1.35 -7.11 -3.45
N CYS A 55 -1.26 -5.83 -3.11
CA CYS A 55 -1.58 -4.69 -3.98
C CYS A 55 -0.37 -3.77 -4.13
N SER A 56 0.84 -4.32 -3.99
CA SER A 56 2.09 -3.58 -4.17
C SER A 56 2.17 -2.96 -5.56
N LYS A 57 2.61 -1.70 -5.65
CA LYS A 57 2.81 -0.92 -6.89
C LYS A 57 1.54 -0.60 -7.70
N LEU A 58 0.36 -0.91 -7.16
CA LEU A 58 -0.94 -0.69 -7.80
C LEU A 58 -1.60 0.64 -7.41
N GLY A 59 -0.88 1.57 -6.79
CA GLY A 59 -1.37 2.91 -6.47
C GLY A 59 -1.20 3.91 -7.62
N TYR A 60 -1.10 5.20 -7.28
CA TYR A 60 -0.87 6.23 -8.29
C TYR A 60 0.46 5.98 -9.02
N PRO A 61 0.50 6.14 -10.35
CA PRO A 61 1.73 6.01 -11.11
C PRO A 61 2.69 7.17 -10.80
N SER A 62 3.95 7.03 -11.23
CA SER A 62 4.97 8.09 -11.14
C SER A 62 4.41 9.48 -11.47
N GLU A 63 4.79 10.47 -10.65
CA GLU A 63 4.35 11.88 -10.75
C GLU A 63 2.84 12.12 -10.65
N LYS A 64 2.08 11.13 -10.17
CA LYS A 64 0.66 11.27 -9.86
C LYS A 64 0.39 10.97 -8.40
N GLY A 65 -0.79 11.42 -7.95
CA GLY A 65 -1.25 11.30 -6.58
C GLY A 65 -1.00 12.56 -5.75
N PRO A 66 -1.75 12.73 -4.65
CA PRO A 66 -1.74 13.95 -3.84
C PRO A 66 -0.42 14.19 -3.11
N GLY A 67 0.35 13.13 -2.82
CA GLY A 67 1.68 13.22 -2.24
C GLY A 67 2.78 12.81 -3.20
N LYS A 68 2.61 13.10 -4.50
CA LYS A 68 3.63 12.80 -5.51
C LYS A 68 4.94 13.52 -5.20
N GLY A 69 6.06 12.85 -5.48
CA GLY A 69 7.37 13.51 -5.44
C GLY A 69 7.54 14.51 -6.59
N GLU A 70 8.26 15.61 -6.36
CA GLU A 70 8.62 16.54 -7.42
C GLU A 70 9.74 15.98 -8.31
N ASN A 71 9.78 16.45 -9.55
CA ASN A 71 10.85 16.12 -10.49
C ASN A 71 12.14 16.87 -10.18
N GLY A 72 13.28 16.26 -10.50
CA GLY A 72 14.54 17.00 -10.57
C GLY A 72 14.47 18.08 -11.64
N SER A 73 14.83 19.32 -11.29
CA SER A 73 14.71 20.47 -12.21
C SER A 73 15.92 20.65 -13.13
N LYS A 74 17.09 20.11 -12.74
CA LYS A 74 18.35 20.16 -13.51
C LYS A 74 18.84 18.78 -13.90
N GLU A 75 19.70 18.72 -14.92
CA GLU A 75 20.36 17.49 -15.34
C GLU A 75 21.17 16.88 -14.18
N LEU A 76 21.21 15.55 -14.12
CA LEU A 76 21.88 14.78 -13.09
C LEU A 76 21.35 15.06 -11.69
N ARG A 77 20.04 15.34 -11.58
CA ARG A 77 19.34 15.50 -10.30
C ARG A 77 18.20 14.50 -10.15
N GLY A 78 18.22 13.85 -9.00
CA GLY A 78 17.22 12.88 -8.59
C GLY A 78 15.84 13.50 -8.35
N GLY A 79 14.82 12.66 -8.52
CA GLY A 79 13.44 12.99 -8.16
C GLY A 79 13.20 12.85 -6.66
N GLY A 80 12.18 13.54 -6.15
CA GLY A 80 11.76 13.43 -4.76
C GLY A 80 10.94 12.15 -4.51
N GLY A 81 11.04 11.58 -3.31
CA GLY A 81 10.20 10.47 -2.90
C GLY A 81 8.75 10.91 -2.65
N ALA A 82 7.79 10.04 -2.97
CA ALA A 82 6.39 10.28 -2.64
C ALA A 82 6.16 10.24 -1.12
N SER A 83 5.05 10.81 -0.67
CA SER A 83 4.61 10.77 0.72
C SER A 83 3.18 10.24 0.80
N TYR A 84 2.90 9.34 1.72
CA TYR A 84 1.56 8.97 2.18
C TYR A 84 1.76 8.42 3.56
N GLY A 85 0.95 8.78 4.55
CA GLY A 85 1.01 8.23 5.91
C GLY A 85 2.21 8.69 6.75
N THR A 86 3.39 8.73 6.15
CA THR A 86 4.61 9.39 6.62
C THR A 86 5.27 10.19 5.49
N LYS A 87 6.13 11.14 5.87
CA LYS A 87 6.82 12.02 4.91
C LYS A 87 7.93 11.24 4.18
N GLY A 88 7.93 11.28 2.84
CA GLY A 88 9.04 10.83 2.02
C GLY A 88 10.27 11.70 2.20
N ARG A 89 11.45 11.20 1.84
CA ARG A 89 12.72 11.93 1.97
C ARG A 89 13.13 12.59 0.66
N THR A 90 13.79 13.73 0.81
CA THR A 90 14.45 14.48 -0.28
C THR A 90 15.96 14.28 -0.19
N PHE A 91 16.67 14.28 -1.32
CA PHE A 91 18.11 14.55 -1.35
C PHE A 91 18.32 16.06 -1.38
N ASN A 92 18.95 16.65 -0.35
CA ASN A 92 19.39 18.06 -0.25
C ASN A 92 18.78 19.00 -1.31
N PHE A 93 17.59 19.53 -1.01
CA PHE A 93 16.78 20.37 -1.91
C PHE A 93 17.55 21.54 -2.55
N VAL A 94 18.57 22.05 -1.84
CA VAL A 94 19.42 23.19 -2.25
C VAL A 94 20.07 23.00 -3.63
N ASN A 95 20.22 21.75 -4.11
CA ASN A 95 20.93 21.44 -5.35
C ASN A 95 20.02 21.10 -6.56
N SER A 96 18.77 21.55 -6.60
CA SER A 96 17.84 21.29 -7.73
C SER A 96 17.35 19.83 -7.85
N HIS A 97 17.43 19.08 -6.74
CA HIS A 97 16.72 17.81 -6.58
C HIS A 97 15.22 18.04 -6.38
N GLY A 98 14.40 17.09 -6.82
CA GLY A 98 12.96 17.15 -6.57
C GLY A 98 12.66 17.09 -5.07
N LYS A 99 11.75 17.94 -4.59
CA LYS A 99 11.22 17.85 -3.22
C LYS A 99 10.39 16.58 -3.05
N ASN A 100 10.39 16.07 -1.83
CA ASN A 100 9.47 15.02 -1.41
C ASN A 100 8.02 15.51 -1.53
N GLY A 101 7.11 14.57 -1.73
CA GLY A 101 5.70 14.90 -1.86
C GLY A 101 5.09 15.47 -0.57
N GLN A 102 3.98 16.20 -0.74
CA GLN A 102 3.17 16.67 0.38
C GLN A 102 2.61 15.48 1.16
N LEU A 103 2.65 15.57 2.49
CA LEU A 103 2.10 14.52 3.34
C LEU A 103 0.58 14.59 3.33
N TYR A 104 -0.08 13.44 3.19
CA TYR A 104 -1.52 13.27 3.28
C TYR A 104 -1.86 11.96 4.00
N GLY A 105 -3.11 11.82 4.43
CA GLY A 105 -3.59 10.61 5.12
C GLY A 105 -3.31 10.55 6.62
N GLU A 106 -2.78 11.62 7.22
CA GLU A 106 -2.40 11.65 8.65
C GLU A 106 -3.63 11.50 9.57
N ASN A 107 -4.76 12.11 9.20
CA ASN A 107 -5.96 12.19 10.02
C ASN A 107 -7.12 11.28 9.54
N THR A 108 -6.93 10.48 8.50
CA THR A 108 -8.08 9.95 7.73
C THR A 108 -8.32 8.45 7.74
N LEU A 109 -7.52 7.56 8.34
CA LEU A 109 -7.80 6.09 8.22
C LEU A 109 -9.21 5.65 8.62
N LEU A 110 -9.87 6.37 9.53
CA LEU A 110 -11.24 6.08 9.93
C LEU A 110 -12.29 6.57 8.93
N LYS A 111 -11.99 7.65 8.19
CA LYS A 111 -12.91 8.35 7.29
C LYS A 111 -12.66 8.03 5.82
N GLU A 112 -11.40 7.98 5.40
CA GLU A 112 -10.97 7.79 4.01
C GLU A 112 -9.72 6.90 3.93
N ILE A 113 -9.73 5.99 2.98
CA ILE A 113 -8.61 5.09 2.67
C ILE A 113 -8.02 5.58 1.35
N HIS A 114 -6.70 5.72 1.27
CA HIS A 114 -6.07 6.31 0.10
C HIS A 114 -5.05 5.36 -0.54
N PHE A 115 -4.94 5.46 -1.86
CA PHE A 115 -3.83 4.89 -2.61
C PHE A 115 -2.52 5.59 -2.27
N GLY A 116 -1.40 4.89 -2.38
CA GLY A 116 -0.07 5.48 -2.33
C GLY A 116 0.21 6.35 -3.56
N SER A 117 1.01 7.40 -3.38
CA SER A 117 1.42 8.32 -4.44
C SER A 117 2.70 7.88 -5.16
N GLY A 118 2.87 8.32 -6.40
CA GLY A 118 4.04 8.03 -7.22
C GLY A 118 5.22 8.99 -6.98
N GLY A 119 6.44 8.47 -7.12
CA GLY A 119 7.66 9.26 -6.99
C GLY A 119 7.92 10.17 -8.18
N GLY A 120 8.76 11.19 -7.97
CA GLY A 120 9.18 12.14 -9.00
C GLY A 120 10.26 11.59 -9.92
N ARG A 121 10.32 12.09 -11.16
CA ARG A 121 11.35 11.72 -12.14
C ARG A 121 12.69 12.34 -11.81
N ALA A 122 13.76 11.62 -12.15
CA ALA A 122 15.08 12.23 -12.25
C ALA A 122 15.35 12.69 -13.69
N LYS A 123 16.07 13.79 -13.85
CA LYS A 123 16.46 14.30 -15.16
C LYS A 123 17.88 13.81 -15.47
N TYR A 124 18.02 12.99 -16.50
CA TYR A 124 19.31 12.44 -16.94
C TYR A 124 19.46 12.56 -18.46
N LYS A 125 20.44 13.36 -18.93
CA LYS A 125 20.68 13.59 -20.37
C LYS A 125 19.36 13.75 -21.16
N SER A 126 19.19 12.97 -22.22
CA SER A 126 18.04 13.00 -23.14
C SER A 126 16.84 12.15 -22.69
N TYR A 127 16.91 11.40 -21.57
CA TYR A 127 15.81 10.55 -21.13
C TYR A 127 15.55 10.66 -19.61
N PRO A 128 14.34 11.05 -19.18
CA PRO A 128 14.04 11.13 -17.76
C PRO A 128 13.90 9.73 -17.15
N LEU A 129 14.44 9.54 -15.94
CA LEU A 129 14.26 8.30 -15.18
C LEU A 129 12.90 8.34 -14.49
N LYS A 130 12.08 7.33 -14.75
CA LYS A 130 10.74 7.20 -14.18
C LYS A 130 10.81 6.98 -12.67
N GLY A 131 9.95 7.67 -11.91
CA GLY A 131 9.76 7.41 -10.48
C GLY A 131 8.96 6.13 -10.22
N GLY A 132 8.95 5.69 -8.96
CA GLY A 132 8.20 4.50 -8.55
C GLY A 132 6.70 4.76 -8.45
N ASN A 133 5.89 3.74 -8.67
CA ASN A 133 4.44 3.79 -8.43
C ASN A 133 4.12 3.65 -6.93
N GLY A 134 3.02 4.21 -6.47
CA GLY A 134 2.54 4.00 -5.10
C GLY A 134 1.94 2.60 -4.90
N GLY A 135 1.67 2.22 -3.64
CA GLY A 135 0.94 1.01 -3.28
C GLY A 135 -0.58 1.16 -3.41
N GLY A 136 -1.28 0.05 -3.62
CA GLY A 136 -2.74 -0.01 -3.74
C GLY A 136 -3.49 0.03 -2.40
N ILE A 137 -4.73 -0.47 -2.39
CA ILE A 137 -5.56 -0.59 -1.20
C ILE A 137 -5.98 -2.05 -1.01
N ILE A 138 -5.90 -2.54 0.23
CA ILE A 138 -6.46 -3.83 0.65
C ILE A 138 -7.47 -3.57 1.78
N GLU A 139 -8.70 -4.00 1.58
CA GLU A 139 -9.75 -4.07 2.61
C GLU A 139 -10.19 -5.52 2.80
N ILE A 140 -10.04 -6.02 4.03
CA ILE A 140 -10.39 -7.39 4.39
C ILE A 140 -11.36 -7.37 5.58
N ILE A 141 -12.48 -8.06 5.43
CA ILE A 141 -13.41 -8.39 6.51
C ILE A 141 -13.35 -9.90 6.75
N VAL A 142 -12.91 -10.30 7.93
CA VAL A 142 -12.85 -11.70 8.37
C VAL A 142 -13.89 -11.91 9.47
N GLN A 143 -14.86 -12.78 9.23
CA GLN A 143 -15.97 -12.94 10.16
C GLN A 143 -15.62 -13.82 11.36
N GLN A 144 -14.75 -14.82 11.19
CA GLN A 144 -14.48 -15.84 12.21
C GLN A 144 -13.00 -15.94 12.61
N GLN A 145 -12.08 -16.19 11.68
CA GLN A 145 -10.66 -16.35 12.05
C GLN A 145 -9.69 -15.96 10.95
N ILE A 146 -8.63 -15.25 11.32
CA ILE A 146 -7.45 -15.00 10.49
C ILE A 146 -6.24 -15.78 11.02
N ILE A 147 -5.61 -16.56 10.14
CA ILE A 147 -4.32 -17.20 10.31
C ILE A 147 -3.42 -16.77 9.17
N ASN A 148 -2.59 -15.75 9.41
CA ASN A 148 -1.59 -15.29 8.47
C ASN A 148 -0.21 -15.76 8.91
N ASP A 149 0.32 -16.75 8.19
CA ASP A 149 1.73 -17.17 8.25
C ASP A 149 2.58 -16.57 7.14
N GLY A 150 1.93 -16.04 6.09
CA GLY A 150 2.55 -15.37 4.96
C GLY A 150 2.57 -13.85 5.12
N CYS A 151 2.25 -13.14 4.03
CA CYS A 151 2.35 -11.69 3.95
C CYS A 151 1.10 -11.03 3.36
N ILE A 152 0.71 -9.88 3.91
CA ILE A 152 -0.27 -8.95 3.32
C ILE A 152 0.46 -7.64 3.03
N GLU A 153 0.46 -7.16 1.79
CA GLU A 153 1.30 -6.01 1.42
C GLU A 153 0.69 -5.03 0.39
N CYS A 154 0.94 -3.75 0.62
CA CYS A 154 0.62 -2.63 -0.25
C CYS A 154 1.85 -1.73 -0.42
N ASP A 155 2.98 -2.29 -0.82
CA ASP A 155 4.23 -1.53 -0.92
C ASP A 155 4.25 -0.63 -2.17
N GLY A 156 4.96 0.50 -2.09
CA GLY A 156 5.30 1.28 -3.27
C GLY A 156 6.39 0.62 -4.11
N ASP A 157 6.73 1.20 -5.25
CA ASP A 157 7.83 0.76 -6.10
C ASP A 157 9.08 1.65 -5.96
N CYS A 158 10.25 1.10 -6.26
CA CYS A 158 11.46 1.89 -6.42
C CYS A 158 11.38 2.69 -7.74
N GLY A 159 11.86 3.94 -7.71
CA GLY A 159 12.15 4.67 -8.94
C GLY A 159 13.38 4.09 -9.64
N ILE A 160 13.49 4.32 -10.95
CA ILE A 160 14.65 3.90 -11.73
C ILE A 160 15.89 4.63 -11.21
N CYS A 161 16.93 3.86 -10.90
CA CYS A 161 18.26 4.37 -10.55
C CYS A 161 19.29 3.89 -11.56
N MET A 162 20.26 4.74 -11.87
CA MET A 162 21.44 4.34 -12.64
C MET A 162 22.66 4.45 -11.75
N SER A 163 23.34 3.31 -11.57
CA SER A 163 24.64 3.20 -10.92
C SER A 163 25.72 3.01 -11.98
N TYR A 164 26.78 3.82 -11.92
CA TYR A 164 28.02 3.68 -12.70
C TYR A 164 27.90 3.81 -14.23
N LEU A 165 28.12 5.03 -14.73
CA LEU A 165 28.66 5.26 -16.07
C LEU A 165 29.71 6.38 -15.97
N GLY A 166 30.99 6.00 -15.89
CA GLY A 166 32.13 6.90 -16.11
C GLY A 166 32.40 7.97 -15.03
N GLY A 167 32.18 7.67 -13.74
CA GLY A 167 32.58 8.57 -12.63
C GLY A 167 31.58 9.66 -12.22
N LEU A 168 30.39 9.70 -12.82
CA LEU A 168 29.31 10.62 -12.44
C LEU A 168 28.44 10.05 -11.29
N LYS A 169 28.04 10.92 -10.35
CA LYS A 169 27.20 10.62 -9.16
C LYS A 169 25.96 9.81 -9.52
N ASN A 170 25.58 8.87 -8.65
CA ASN A 170 24.33 8.11 -8.72
C ASN A 170 23.11 9.05 -8.86
N VAL A 171 22.41 8.97 -9.99
CA VAL A 171 21.14 9.69 -10.23
C VAL A 171 20.01 8.67 -10.13
N GLY A 172 19.06 8.93 -9.23
CA GLY A 172 17.90 8.06 -9.02
C GLY A 172 16.61 8.86 -9.00
N ALA A 173 15.57 8.32 -9.62
CA ALA A 173 14.22 8.81 -9.48
C ALA A 173 13.70 8.52 -8.05
N GLY A 174 12.67 9.26 -7.64
CA GLY A 174 12.03 9.03 -6.36
C GLY A 174 11.21 7.75 -6.36
N GLY A 175 11.15 7.05 -5.22
CA GLY A 175 10.24 5.92 -5.07
C GLY A 175 8.79 6.33 -4.78
N GLY A 176 7.87 5.39 -4.96
CA GLY A 176 6.46 5.55 -4.61
C GLY A 176 6.18 5.13 -3.18
N SER A 177 5.16 5.74 -2.59
CA SER A 177 4.79 5.51 -1.19
C SER A 177 4.04 4.20 -1.03
N GLY A 178 4.01 3.66 0.20
CA GLY A 178 3.09 2.57 0.52
C GLY A 178 1.63 2.97 0.29
N GLY A 179 0.74 1.99 0.29
CA GLY A 179 -0.71 2.14 0.17
C GLY A 179 -1.43 1.92 1.50
N SER A 180 -2.67 1.45 1.45
CA SER A 180 -3.48 1.26 2.65
C SER A 180 -3.89 -0.19 2.87
N ILE A 181 -3.88 -0.64 4.12
CA ILE A 181 -4.42 -1.93 4.54
C ILE A 181 -5.42 -1.70 5.67
N LEU A 182 -6.65 -2.18 5.48
CA LEU A 182 -7.69 -2.25 6.50
C LEU A 182 -8.07 -3.71 6.72
N ILE A 183 -7.94 -4.20 7.95
CA ILE A 183 -8.37 -5.54 8.35
C ILE A 183 -9.40 -5.40 9.46
N VAL A 184 -10.58 -5.98 9.27
CA VAL A 184 -11.64 -6.05 10.29
C VAL A 184 -11.93 -7.50 10.60
N VAL A 185 -11.63 -7.91 11.83
CA VAL A 185 -11.89 -9.25 12.34
C VAL A 185 -13.07 -9.19 13.30
N GLN A 186 -14.22 -9.71 12.86
CA GLN A 186 -15.47 -9.70 13.63
C GLN A 186 -15.58 -10.89 14.61
N ALA A 187 -14.55 -11.73 14.65
CA ALA A 187 -14.45 -12.91 15.50
C ALA A 187 -14.80 -12.63 16.97
N PRO A 188 -15.40 -13.61 17.66
CA PRO A 188 -15.49 -13.60 19.12
C PRO A 188 -14.12 -13.41 19.78
N SER A 189 -14.10 -12.80 20.98
CA SER A 189 -12.84 -12.43 21.67
C SER A 189 -11.98 -13.64 22.09
N ASN A 190 -12.59 -14.82 22.22
CA ASN A 190 -11.95 -16.08 22.58
C ASN A 190 -11.36 -16.86 21.39
N VAL A 191 -11.58 -16.41 20.15
CA VAL A 191 -10.97 -17.04 18.97
C VAL A 191 -9.56 -16.46 18.76
N PRO A 192 -8.49 -17.28 18.78
CA PRO A 192 -7.13 -16.80 18.57
C PRO A 192 -6.93 -16.32 17.14
N GLN A 193 -6.19 -15.22 16.98
CA GLN A 193 -5.94 -14.58 15.70
C GLN A 193 -4.44 -14.45 15.46
N LYS A 194 -3.97 -14.84 14.27
CA LYS A 194 -2.58 -14.69 13.86
C LYS A 194 -2.51 -13.77 12.65
N PHE A 195 -1.86 -12.62 12.78
CA PHE A 195 -1.84 -11.60 11.74
C PHE A 195 -0.57 -11.60 10.89
N GLY A 196 0.46 -12.34 11.29
CA GLY A 196 1.67 -12.54 10.46
C GLY A 196 2.37 -11.23 10.10
N VAL A 197 2.90 -11.18 8.88
CA VAL A 197 3.57 -10.00 8.32
C VAL A 197 2.57 -9.14 7.53
N ILE A 198 2.54 -7.84 7.82
CA ILE A 198 1.69 -6.86 7.15
C ILE A 198 2.51 -5.62 6.79
N ASN A 199 2.62 -5.28 5.50
CA ASN A 199 3.51 -4.22 5.01
C ASN A 199 2.79 -3.16 4.18
N CYS A 200 3.07 -1.88 4.46
CA CYS A 200 2.70 -0.74 3.61
C CYS A 200 3.92 0.15 3.41
N LEU A 201 5.00 -0.37 2.86
CA LEU A 201 6.28 0.33 2.80
C LEU A 201 6.38 1.24 1.59
N GLY A 202 6.80 2.48 1.81
CA GLY A 202 7.40 3.28 0.75
C GLY A 202 8.73 2.70 0.34
N ARG A 203 8.99 2.67 -0.97
CA ARG A 203 10.28 2.24 -1.52
C ARG A 203 11.04 3.47 -2.04
N GLY A 204 12.34 3.33 -2.31
CA GLY A 204 13.15 4.44 -2.86
C GLY A 204 13.07 5.75 -2.05
N ARG A 205 13.07 5.65 -0.71
CA ARG A 205 12.94 6.77 0.25
C ARG A 205 11.57 7.47 0.28
N ALA A 206 10.53 6.85 -0.25
CA ALA A 206 9.17 7.34 -0.10
C ALA A 206 8.60 7.11 1.31
N GLY A 207 7.50 7.78 1.61
CA GLY A 207 6.71 7.60 2.82
C GLY A 207 6.04 6.23 2.89
N HIS A 208 5.85 5.73 4.11
CA HIS A 208 5.15 4.47 4.38
C HIS A 208 3.66 4.73 4.52
N GLY A 209 2.87 3.86 3.89
CA GLY A 209 1.43 3.92 3.94
C GLY A 209 0.86 3.54 5.29
N ARG A 210 -0.36 3.02 5.33
CA ARG A 210 -1.11 2.94 6.59
C ARG A 210 -1.78 1.59 6.77
N ILE A 211 -1.78 1.12 8.01
CA ILE A 211 -2.35 -0.15 8.40
C ILE A 211 -3.33 0.11 9.54
N ALA A 212 -4.57 -0.34 9.41
CA ALA A 212 -5.55 -0.36 10.48
C ALA A 212 -6.11 -1.77 10.68
N ILE A 213 -6.16 -2.21 11.93
CA ILE A 213 -6.68 -3.52 12.31
C ILE A 213 -7.75 -3.31 13.40
N TYR A 214 -8.97 -3.76 13.12
CA TYR A 214 -10.07 -3.78 14.06
C TYR A 214 -10.35 -5.22 14.46
N THR A 215 -10.31 -5.52 15.75
CA THR A 215 -10.49 -6.90 16.21
C THR A 215 -10.88 -6.93 17.69
N ARG A 216 -11.82 -7.81 18.05
CA ARG A 216 -12.26 -8.02 19.46
C ARG A 216 -11.38 -8.98 20.26
N CYS A 217 -10.51 -9.73 19.60
CA CYS A 217 -9.55 -10.64 20.23
C CYS A 217 -8.72 -9.97 21.36
N ASN A 218 -8.26 -10.74 22.34
CA ASN A 218 -7.43 -10.17 23.40
C ASN A 218 -6.00 -9.91 22.88
N MET A 219 -5.34 -8.83 23.34
CA MET A 219 -3.94 -8.54 23.02
C MET A 219 -2.99 -9.72 23.33
N ARG A 220 -3.30 -10.53 24.35
CA ARG A 220 -2.50 -11.71 24.73
C ARG A 220 -2.49 -12.84 23.68
N TYR A 221 -3.43 -12.85 22.74
CA TYR A 221 -3.57 -13.91 21.73
C TYR A 221 -3.30 -13.41 20.32
N ARG A 222 -2.43 -12.40 20.17
CA ARG A 222 -2.13 -11.76 18.89
C ARG A 222 -0.63 -11.63 18.70
N SER A 223 -0.15 -12.17 17.58
CA SER A 223 1.17 -11.84 17.04
C SER A 223 0.97 -11.05 15.75
N ILE A 224 1.46 -9.81 15.74
CA ILE A 224 1.37 -8.88 14.61
C ILE A 224 2.79 -8.37 14.34
N SER A 225 3.28 -8.60 13.12
CA SER A 225 4.47 -7.93 12.59
C SER A 225 4.01 -6.98 11.49
N ALA A 226 3.78 -5.71 11.86
CA ALA A 226 3.27 -4.71 10.93
C ALA A 226 4.29 -3.58 10.72
N MET A 227 4.55 -3.21 9.47
CA MET A 227 5.41 -2.09 9.12
C MET A 227 4.79 -1.20 8.04
N PRO A 228 4.49 0.08 8.32
CA PRO A 228 4.76 0.83 9.55
C PRO A 228 3.84 0.39 10.71
N SER A 229 3.97 1.03 11.88
CA SER A 229 3.10 0.74 13.01
C SER A 229 1.62 0.85 12.63
N CYS A 230 0.84 -0.15 13.00
CA CYS A 230 -0.58 -0.19 12.70
C CYS A 230 -1.41 0.55 13.76
N TYR A 231 -2.55 1.09 13.33
CA TYR A 231 -3.64 1.47 14.23
C TYR A 231 -4.39 0.21 14.66
N LEU A 232 -4.62 0.03 15.95
CA LEU A 232 -5.32 -1.12 16.51
C LEU A 232 -6.52 -0.66 17.33
N SER A 233 -7.69 -1.25 17.10
CA SER A 233 -8.90 -0.95 17.88
C SER A 233 -9.75 -2.20 18.13
N SER A 234 -10.37 -2.28 19.30
CA SER A 234 -11.38 -3.30 19.63
C SER A 234 -12.80 -2.90 19.22
N LEU A 235 -13.02 -1.63 18.88
CA LEU A 235 -14.30 -1.09 18.47
C LEU A 235 -14.53 -1.40 16.99
N ILE A 236 -15.23 -2.50 16.71
CA ILE A 236 -15.54 -2.91 15.34
C ILE A 236 -16.49 -1.90 14.69
N PRO A 237 -16.11 -1.24 13.60
CA PRO A 237 -17.02 -0.36 12.86
C PRO A 237 -18.18 -1.16 12.28
N LYS A 238 -19.34 -0.52 12.11
CA LYS A 238 -20.49 -1.17 11.47
C LYS A 238 -20.10 -1.63 10.07
N GLU A 239 -20.43 -2.87 9.73
CA GLU A 239 -20.05 -3.45 8.44
C GLU A 239 -20.57 -2.63 7.26
N GLU A 240 -21.82 -2.16 7.34
CA GLU A 240 -22.40 -1.28 6.34
C GLU A 240 -21.58 -0.01 6.11
N PHE A 241 -20.96 0.54 7.16
CA PHE A 241 -20.12 1.73 7.04
C PHE A 241 -18.87 1.42 6.23
N ILE A 242 -18.27 0.24 6.39
CA ILE A 242 -17.11 -0.19 5.60
C ILE A 242 -17.54 -0.41 4.14
N MET A 243 -18.63 -1.16 3.94
CA MET A 243 -19.08 -1.56 2.60
C MET A 243 -19.65 -0.42 1.76
N LYS A 244 -20.21 0.63 2.37
CA LYS A 244 -20.83 1.77 1.66
C LYS A 244 -19.84 2.87 1.25
N ARG A 245 -18.55 2.79 1.58
CA ARG A 245 -17.54 3.84 1.31
C ARG A 245 -17.37 4.22 -0.18
N ASP A 246 -17.89 3.41 -1.10
CA ASP A 246 -17.64 3.52 -2.54
C ASP A 246 -18.35 4.65 -3.27
N ARG A 247 -19.17 5.47 -2.61
CA ARG A 247 -19.99 6.46 -3.33
C ARG A 247 -19.34 7.82 -3.55
N ASN A 248 -18.28 8.18 -2.82
CA ASN A 248 -17.81 9.58 -2.78
C ASN A 248 -16.39 9.84 -3.32
N VAL A 249 -15.61 8.82 -3.68
CA VAL A 249 -14.19 9.01 -4.06
C VAL A 249 -13.99 9.46 -5.52
N LEU A 250 -15.00 9.31 -6.39
CA LEU A 250 -14.89 9.65 -7.82
C LEU A 250 -15.32 11.08 -8.20
N GLN A 251 -15.77 11.91 -7.25
CA GLN A 251 -16.26 13.27 -7.58
C GLN A 251 -15.21 14.38 -7.49
N THR A 252 -13.98 14.12 -7.03
CA THR A 252 -12.98 15.19 -6.81
C THR A 252 -11.92 15.34 -7.89
N SER A 253 -12.04 14.66 -9.04
CA SER A 253 -11.06 14.75 -10.14
C SER A 253 -11.52 15.55 -11.37
N ASN A 254 -12.68 16.22 -11.35
CA ASN A 254 -13.22 17.00 -12.48
C ASN A 254 -13.53 18.46 -12.10
N ASN A 255 -12.59 19.18 -11.46
CA ASN A 255 -12.60 20.65 -11.40
C ASN A 255 -11.18 21.19 -11.58
#